data_AF-A0A0D2MWL7-F1
#
_entry.id   AF-A0A0D2MWL7-F1
#
_cell.length_a   1.000
_cell.length_b   1.000
_cell.length_c   1.000
_cell.angle_alpha   90.00
_cell.angle_beta   90.00
_cell.angle_gamma   90.00
#
_symmetry.space_group_name_H-M   'P 1'
#
loop_
_entity.id
_entity.type
_entity.pdbx_description
1 polymer ?
#
loop_
_entity_poly.entity_id
_entity_poly.type
_entity_poly.pdbx_seq_one_letter_code
_entity_poly.pdbx_strand_id
1 'polypeptide(L)'
;MIVLPYALPPIAALKKKGLRKLLLLLTAVSLVGKLAYSYDLNAWTLLEGVTPPRAHPNQFFWNVTRFHPFYAVLEVLTGAAAARLVMTDGLDPDGGAAAPKAGSALLPAAALVAVTWARAAGWLPLNDPLTRVLLFVPLFTALVMSIHRNTLGGAKGLVEFLGQPLVTYLGTISFPIFILHGPLGQVFYKKVIATKLFGAVMGPQFFPVYCGIVLLSAALVQKLFLENKKVQEISGNVTKAISDAL
;
A
#
# COMPACT_ATOMS: atom_id res chain seq x y z
N MET A 1 -1.29 14.58 4.94
CA MET A 1 -0.20 14.64 3.93
C MET A 1 -0.13 16.05 3.37
N ILE A 2 0.88 16.82 3.77
CA ILE A 2 1.00 18.27 3.46
C ILE A 2 1.26 18.51 1.95
N VAL A 3 1.77 17.52 1.21
CA VAL A 3 2.22 17.68 -0.18
C VAL A 3 1.08 17.61 -1.22
N LEU A 4 0.01 16.85 -0.94
CA LEU A 4 -1.05 16.59 -1.92
C LEU A 4 -1.78 17.86 -2.39
N PRO A 5 -2.19 18.81 -1.51
CA PRO A 5 -2.86 20.03 -1.94
C PRO A 5 -2.08 20.85 -2.98
N TYR A 6 -0.75 20.84 -2.89
CA TYR A 6 0.14 21.56 -3.83
C TYR A 6 0.44 20.77 -5.11
N ALA A 7 0.49 19.43 -5.02
CA ALA A 7 0.84 18.58 -6.15
C ALA A 7 -0.36 18.19 -7.04
N LEU A 8 -1.58 18.17 -6.49
CA LEU A 8 -2.78 17.78 -7.25
C LEU A 8 -3.13 18.75 -8.39
N PRO A 9 -3.13 20.09 -8.21
CA PRO A 9 -3.43 21.02 -9.30
C PRO A 9 -2.52 20.86 -10.54
N PRO A 10 -1.18 20.80 -10.42
CA PRO A 10 -0.33 20.60 -11.59
C PRO A 10 -0.52 19.22 -12.22
N ILE A 11 -0.74 18.16 -11.42
CA ILE A 11 -1.03 16.81 -11.96
C ILE A 11 -2.35 16.82 -12.75
N ALA A 12 -3.38 17.50 -12.25
CA ALA A 12 -4.68 17.59 -12.90
C ALA A 12 -4.60 18.26 -14.29
N ALA A 13 -3.71 19.25 -14.44
CA ALA A 13 -3.47 19.96 -15.69
C ALA A 13 -2.70 19.12 -16.75
N LEU A 14 -2.05 18.02 -16.36
CA LEU A 14 -1.30 17.18 -17.30
C LEU A 14 -2.23 16.38 -18.23
N LYS A 15 -1.87 16.36 -19.51
CA LYS A 15 -2.47 15.46 -20.52
C LYS A 15 -1.90 14.04 -20.39
N LYS A 16 -2.54 13.06 -21.04
CA LYS A 16 -2.16 11.63 -21.07
C LYS A 16 -0.66 11.38 -21.27
N LYS A 17 -0.03 12.07 -22.24
CA LYS A 17 1.42 11.98 -22.49
C LYS A 17 2.25 12.49 -21.31
N GLY A 18 1.84 13.60 -20.69
CA GLY A 18 2.49 14.17 -19.51
C GLY A 18 2.38 13.25 -18.29
N LEU A 19 1.21 12.67 -18.06
CA LEU A 19 0.97 11.72 -16.96
C LEU A 19 1.82 10.45 -17.10
N ARG A 20 1.94 9.90 -18.31
CA ARG A 20 2.82 8.74 -18.57
C ARG A 20 4.28 9.05 -18.30
N LYS A 21 4.75 10.24 -18.72
CA LYS A 21 6.12 10.71 -18.41
C LYS A 21 6.33 10.89 -16.92
N LEU A 22 5.35 11.46 -16.21
CA LEU A 22 5.40 11.63 -14.77
C LEU A 22 5.51 10.28 -14.05
N LEU A 23 4.69 9.30 -14.41
CA LEU A 23 4.77 7.94 -13.86
C LEU A 23 6.17 7.34 -14.06
N LEU A 24 6.72 7.45 -15.28
CA LEU A 24 8.06 6.95 -15.60
C LEU A 24 9.14 7.67 -14.77
N LEU A 25 9.05 8.98 -14.61
CA LEU A 25 9.99 9.77 -13.82
C LEU A 25 9.92 9.40 -12.33
N LEU A 26 8.73 9.28 -11.77
CA LEU A 26 8.53 8.89 -10.36
C LEU A 26 9.10 7.50 -10.10
N THR A 27 8.88 6.55 -11.00
CA THR A 27 9.48 5.21 -10.92
C THR A 27 11.00 5.28 -11.03
N ALA A 28 11.55 6.03 -12.00
CA ALA A 28 12.99 6.17 -12.18
C ALA A 28 13.68 6.77 -10.95
N VAL A 29 13.14 7.87 -10.40
CA VAL A 29 13.68 8.50 -9.19
C VAL A 29 13.59 7.56 -7.99
N SER A 30 12.48 6.82 -7.85
CA SER A 30 12.32 5.80 -6.80
C SER A 30 13.31 4.64 -6.95
N LEU A 31 13.66 4.28 -8.19
CA LEU A 31 14.56 3.17 -8.52
C LEU A 31 16.02 3.53 -8.25
N VAL A 32 16.46 4.75 -8.57
CA VAL A 32 17.87 5.17 -8.42
C VAL A 32 18.43 4.90 -7.01
N GLY A 33 17.73 5.36 -5.97
CA GLY A 33 18.22 5.15 -4.60
C GLY A 33 18.20 3.69 -4.14
N LYS A 34 17.31 2.87 -4.72
CA LYS A 34 17.24 1.43 -4.44
C LYS A 34 18.32 0.65 -5.18
N LEU A 35 18.66 1.06 -6.40
CA LEU A 35 19.81 0.53 -7.14
C LEU A 35 21.12 0.89 -6.46
N ALA A 36 21.30 2.14 -6.04
CA ALA A 36 22.48 2.58 -5.30
C ALA A 36 22.69 1.73 -4.03
N TYR A 37 21.64 1.56 -3.21
CA TYR A 37 21.68 0.66 -2.06
C TYR A 37 22.10 -0.78 -2.44
N SER A 38 21.51 -1.32 -3.50
CA SER A 38 21.75 -2.71 -3.91
C SER A 38 23.17 -2.91 -4.43
N TYR A 39 23.68 -1.93 -5.17
CA TYR A 39 25.01 -1.94 -5.75
C TYR A 39 26.09 -1.72 -4.69
N ASP A 40 26.00 -0.64 -3.91
CA ASP A 40 27.03 -0.24 -2.95
C ASP A 40 27.22 -1.26 -1.82
N LEU A 41 26.14 -1.93 -1.41
CA LEU A 41 26.16 -2.90 -0.32
C LEU A 41 26.11 -4.36 -0.79
N ASN A 42 26.20 -4.60 -2.11
CA ASN A 42 26.04 -5.92 -2.73
C ASN A 42 24.78 -6.68 -2.25
N ALA A 43 23.68 -5.94 -2.10
CA ALA A 43 22.49 -6.33 -1.36
C ALA A 43 21.36 -6.82 -2.28
N TRP A 44 21.66 -7.63 -3.30
CA TRP A 44 20.75 -7.93 -4.41
C TRP A 44 19.60 -8.89 -4.11
N THR A 45 19.72 -9.72 -3.09
CA THR A 45 18.81 -10.85 -2.83
C THR A 45 18.19 -10.83 -1.42
N LEU A 46 18.29 -9.70 -0.71
CA LEU A 46 17.75 -9.56 0.65
C LEU A 46 16.22 -9.59 0.64
N LEU A 47 15.67 -10.53 1.41
CA LEU A 47 14.23 -10.79 1.54
C LEU A 47 13.82 -10.66 3.00
N GLU A 48 12.98 -9.68 3.31
CA GLU A 48 12.43 -9.47 4.65
C GLU A 48 11.63 -10.70 5.10
N GLY A 49 11.84 -11.10 6.36
CA GLY A 49 11.22 -12.29 6.92
C GLY A 49 11.89 -13.62 6.54
N VAL A 50 12.80 -13.62 5.56
CA VAL A 50 13.59 -14.80 5.16
C VAL A 50 15.07 -14.62 5.51
N THR A 51 15.64 -13.46 5.19
CA THR A 51 17.02 -13.13 5.50
C THR A 51 17.16 -12.76 6.98
N PRO A 52 18.09 -13.38 7.74
CA PRO A 52 18.28 -13.05 9.14
C PRO A 52 18.74 -11.59 9.30
N PRO A 53 18.32 -10.87 10.37
CA PRO A 53 18.67 -9.46 10.57
C PRO A 53 20.17 -9.14 10.50
N ARG A 54 21.02 -10.10 10.90
CA ARG A 54 22.48 -9.97 10.86
C ARG A 54 23.10 -10.07 9.45
N ALA A 55 22.35 -10.60 8.48
CA ALA A 55 22.79 -10.69 7.09
C ALA A 55 22.48 -9.42 6.28
N HIS A 56 21.80 -8.42 6.87
CA HIS A 56 21.68 -7.12 6.23
C HIS A 56 23.01 -6.37 6.37
N PRO A 57 23.63 -5.93 5.25
CA PRO A 57 24.92 -5.24 5.26
C PRO A 57 24.83 -3.89 5.97
N ASN A 58 23.66 -3.24 5.92
CA ASN A 58 23.36 -2.05 6.71
C ASN A 58 21.85 -1.94 6.95
N GLN A 59 21.42 -2.19 8.18
CA GLN A 59 20.00 -2.14 8.58
C GLN A 59 19.41 -0.73 8.50
N PHE A 60 20.22 0.30 8.76
CA PHE A 60 19.77 1.68 8.67
C PHE A 60 19.43 2.04 7.23
N PHE A 61 20.35 1.81 6.29
CA PHE A 61 20.09 2.08 4.87
C PHE A 61 18.97 1.20 4.31
N TRP A 62 18.86 -0.06 4.76
CA TRP A 62 17.71 -0.91 4.43
C TRP A 62 16.38 -0.25 4.86
N ASN A 63 16.31 0.30 6.07
CA ASN A 63 15.13 1.00 6.55
C ASN A 63 14.86 2.30 5.78
N VAL A 64 15.90 3.06 5.42
CA VAL A 64 15.76 4.27 4.60
C VAL A 64 15.13 3.95 3.24
N THR A 65 15.54 2.87 2.58
CA THR A 65 14.92 2.49 1.28
C THR A 65 13.43 2.14 1.36
N ARG A 66 12.93 1.80 2.55
CA ARG A 66 11.54 1.34 2.78
C ARG A 66 10.64 2.39 3.41
N PHE A 67 11.15 3.15 4.36
CA PHE A 67 10.36 4.03 5.24
C PHE A 67 10.70 5.50 5.09
N HIS A 68 11.64 5.87 4.22
CA HIS A 68 11.98 7.27 4.06
C HIS A 68 10.79 8.06 3.47
N PRO A 69 10.36 9.17 4.09
CA PRO A 69 9.18 9.93 3.69
C PRO A 69 9.19 10.35 2.21
N PHE A 70 10.36 10.65 1.65
CA PHE A 70 10.53 10.94 0.23
C PHE A 70 9.98 9.83 -0.69
N TYR A 71 10.33 8.57 -0.47
CA TYR A 71 9.84 7.47 -1.31
C TYR A 71 8.33 7.27 -1.15
N ALA A 72 7.80 7.47 0.07
CA ALA A 72 6.36 7.44 0.30
C ALA A 72 5.63 8.55 -0.48
N VAL A 73 6.20 9.75 -0.56
CA VAL A 73 5.67 10.83 -1.40
C VAL A 73 5.66 10.43 -2.88
N LEU A 74 6.74 9.84 -3.41
CA LEU A 74 6.79 9.39 -4.81
C LEU A 74 5.69 8.37 -5.14
N GLU A 75 5.45 7.41 -4.24
CA GLU A 75 4.39 6.40 -4.40
C GLU A 75 2.99 7.01 -4.36
N VAL A 76 2.77 7.98 -3.47
CA VAL A 76 1.48 8.71 -3.42
C VAL A 76 1.26 9.55 -4.68
N LEU A 77 2.29 10.23 -5.18
CA LEU A 77 2.22 10.96 -6.45
C LEU A 77 1.99 10.02 -7.63
N THR A 78 2.54 8.80 -7.58
CA THR A 78 2.30 7.75 -8.59
C THR A 78 0.82 7.37 -8.60
N GLY A 79 0.22 7.15 -7.42
CA GLY A 79 -1.22 6.90 -7.29
C GLY A 79 -2.09 8.05 -7.82
N ALA A 80 -1.74 9.30 -7.48
CA ALA A 80 -2.46 10.47 -7.96
C ALA A 80 -2.39 10.61 -9.50
N ALA A 81 -1.19 10.44 -10.08
CA ALA A 81 -1.00 10.49 -11.53
C ALA A 81 -1.74 9.34 -12.24
N ALA A 82 -1.74 8.14 -11.67
CA ALA A 82 -2.46 6.98 -12.19
C ALA A 82 -3.98 7.17 -12.16
N ALA A 83 -4.52 7.71 -11.07
CA ALA A 83 -5.94 8.05 -10.97
C ALA A 83 -6.34 9.08 -12.03
N ARG A 84 -5.54 10.15 -12.19
CA ARG A 84 -5.79 11.17 -13.23
C ARG A 84 -5.71 10.57 -14.63
N LEU A 85 -4.77 9.66 -14.87
CA LEU A 85 -4.62 9.00 -16.17
C LEU A 85 -5.88 8.21 -16.56
N VAL A 86 -6.55 7.54 -15.60
CA VAL A 86 -7.87 6.92 -15.83
C VAL A 86 -8.95 7.96 -16.09
N MET A 87 -8.98 9.06 -15.33
CA MET A 87 -9.97 10.14 -15.53
C MET A 87 -9.84 10.82 -16.90
N THR A 88 -8.67 10.73 -17.55
CA THR A 88 -8.48 11.22 -18.92
C THR A 88 -8.91 10.24 -20.01
N ASP A 89 -9.27 8.98 -19.68
CA ASP A 89 -9.64 7.99 -20.69
C ASP A 89 -11.02 8.25 -21.34
N GLY A 90 -11.89 9.05 -20.70
CA GLY A 90 -13.19 9.47 -21.26
C GLY A 90 -13.17 10.85 -21.93
N LEU A 91 -12.00 11.44 -22.13
CA LEU A 91 -11.82 12.73 -22.81
C LEU A 91 -11.29 12.46 -24.22
N ASP A 92 -12.17 12.23 -25.19
CA ASP A 92 -11.79 12.23 -26.61
C ASP A 92 -11.47 13.67 -27.08
N PRO A 93 -10.59 13.87 -28.08
CA PRO A 93 -10.33 15.18 -28.68
C PRO A 93 -11.59 15.80 -29.35
N ASP A 94 -12.57 14.97 -29.70
CA ASP A 94 -13.76 15.34 -30.48
C ASP A 94 -15.06 15.40 -29.64
N GLY A 95 -14.97 15.45 -28.31
CA GLY A 95 -16.10 15.82 -27.44
C GLY A 95 -17.09 14.71 -27.05
N GLY A 96 -16.78 13.44 -27.34
CA GLY A 96 -17.58 12.31 -26.86
C GLY A 96 -17.07 11.74 -25.53
N ALA A 97 -17.95 11.52 -24.56
CA ALA A 97 -17.64 10.77 -23.34
C ALA A 97 -17.56 9.27 -23.68
N ALA A 98 -16.35 8.76 -23.97
CA ALA A 98 -16.16 7.32 -24.18
C ALA A 98 -16.06 6.60 -22.84
N ALA A 99 -16.83 5.52 -22.67
CA ALA A 99 -16.69 4.64 -21.50
C ALA A 99 -15.26 4.09 -21.46
N PRO A 100 -14.56 4.12 -20.30
CA PRO A 100 -13.21 3.60 -20.20
C PRO A 100 -13.18 2.13 -20.65
N LYS A 101 -12.27 1.77 -21.56
CA LYS A 101 -12.09 0.36 -21.96
C LYS A 101 -11.76 -0.46 -20.71
N ALA A 102 -12.67 -1.38 -20.36
CA ALA A 102 -12.51 -2.27 -19.22
C ALA A 102 -11.17 -3.02 -19.34
N GLY A 103 -10.28 -2.79 -18.39
CA GLY A 103 -9.03 -3.54 -18.27
C GLY A 103 -9.27 -4.81 -17.48
N SER A 104 -8.61 -5.91 -17.82
CA SER A 104 -8.62 -7.09 -16.96
C SER A 104 -7.89 -6.75 -15.66
N ALA A 105 -8.64 -6.51 -14.58
CA ALA A 105 -8.09 -6.34 -13.25
C ALA A 105 -7.55 -7.68 -12.68
N LEU A 106 -8.02 -8.82 -13.22
CA LEU A 106 -7.55 -10.14 -12.82
C LEU A 106 -6.08 -10.37 -13.19
N LEU A 107 -5.63 -9.90 -14.37
CA LEU A 107 -4.26 -10.11 -14.82
C LEU A 107 -3.20 -9.48 -13.89
N PRO A 108 -3.27 -8.18 -13.55
CA PRO A 108 -2.31 -7.60 -12.62
C PRO A 108 -2.49 -8.15 -11.19
N ALA A 109 -3.69 -8.55 -10.77
CA ALA A 109 -3.89 -9.23 -9.48
C ALA A 109 -3.18 -10.59 -9.44
N ALA A 110 -3.37 -11.42 -10.47
CA ALA A 110 -2.71 -12.71 -10.61
C ALA A 110 -1.18 -12.55 -10.70
N ALA A 111 -0.70 -11.53 -11.43
CA ALA A 111 0.72 -11.23 -11.51
C ALA A 111 1.31 -10.83 -10.14
N LEU A 112 0.59 -10.06 -9.31
CA LEU A 112 1.04 -9.75 -7.95
C LEU A 112 1.16 -11.01 -7.08
N VAL A 113 0.18 -11.91 -7.16
CA VAL A 113 0.23 -13.21 -6.46
C VAL A 113 1.39 -14.06 -6.97
N ALA A 114 1.58 -14.12 -8.29
CA ALA A 114 2.66 -14.87 -8.91
C ALA A 114 4.04 -14.33 -8.52
N VAL A 115 4.22 -13.00 -8.44
CA VAL A 115 5.47 -12.39 -7.93
C VAL A 115 5.72 -12.83 -6.50
N THR A 116 4.74 -12.73 -5.60
CA THR A 116 4.89 -13.17 -4.21
C THR A 116 5.26 -14.65 -4.11
N TRP A 117 4.58 -15.50 -4.89
CA TRP A 117 4.85 -16.94 -4.90
C TRP A 117 6.23 -17.27 -5.49
N ALA A 118 6.62 -16.66 -6.62
CA ALA A 118 7.93 -16.85 -7.23
C ALA A 118 9.07 -16.41 -6.29
N ARG A 119 8.85 -15.39 -5.47
CA ARG A 119 9.82 -15.00 -4.42
C ARG A 119 9.90 -16.01 -3.30
N ALA A 120 8.76 -16.49 -2.82
CA ALA A 120 8.70 -17.51 -1.77
C ALA A 120 9.34 -18.83 -2.24
N ALA A 121 9.21 -19.18 -3.52
CA ALA A 121 9.84 -20.35 -4.14
C ALA A 121 11.33 -20.15 -4.47
N GLY A 122 11.88 -18.94 -4.27
CA GLY A 122 13.29 -18.62 -4.59
C GLY A 122 13.58 -18.44 -6.09
N TRP A 123 12.55 -18.37 -6.95
CA TRP A 123 12.69 -18.22 -8.40
C TRP A 123 12.91 -16.76 -8.83
N LEU A 124 12.64 -15.81 -7.94
CA LEU A 124 12.87 -14.39 -8.17
C LEU A 124 13.91 -13.86 -7.16
N PRO A 125 15.22 -13.95 -7.48
CA PRO A 125 16.31 -13.53 -6.61
C PRO A 125 16.52 -12.01 -6.70
N LEU A 126 15.51 -11.26 -6.28
CA LEU A 126 15.52 -9.80 -6.26
C LEU A 126 15.19 -9.33 -4.85
N ASN A 127 15.92 -8.34 -4.34
CA ASN A 127 15.68 -7.80 -3.02
C ASN A 127 14.32 -7.08 -2.92
N ASP A 128 13.83 -6.84 -1.71
CA ASP A 128 12.51 -6.22 -1.52
C ASP A 128 12.37 -4.82 -2.13
N PRO A 129 13.34 -3.89 -1.96
CA PRO A 129 13.22 -2.57 -2.55
C PRO A 129 13.07 -2.63 -4.07
N LEU A 130 13.91 -3.41 -4.75
CA LEU A 130 13.88 -3.55 -6.21
C LEU A 130 12.61 -4.26 -6.68
N THR A 131 12.18 -5.33 -5.99
CA THR A 131 10.91 -6.00 -6.29
C THR A 131 9.73 -5.04 -6.13
N ARG A 132 9.74 -4.21 -5.09
CA ARG A 132 8.69 -3.21 -4.85
C ARG A 132 8.60 -2.22 -6.00
N VAL A 133 9.72 -1.61 -6.40
CA VAL A 133 9.70 -0.54 -7.41
C VAL A 133 9.55 -1.06 -8.85
N LEU A 134 10.12 -2.22 -9.17
CA LEU A 134 10.12 -2.76 -10.55
C LEU A 134 8.89 -3.60 -10.86
N LEU A 135 8.32 -4.29 -9.86
CA LEU A 135 7.25 -5.26 -10.08
C LEU A 135 5.98 -4.86 -9.31
N PHE A 136 6.07 -4.75 -7.99
CA PHE A 136 4.87 -4.56 -7.16
C PHE A 136 4.16 -3.24 -7.47
N VAL A 137 4.84 -2.09 -7.38
CA VAL A 137 4.22 -0.78 -7.59
C VAL A 137 3.65 -0.64 -9.00
N PRO A 138 4.34 -1.02 -10.09
CA PRO A 138 3.77 -1.00 -11.44
C PRO A 138 2.55 -1.90 -11.60
N LEU A 139 2.62 -3.16 -11.13
CA LEU A 139 1.50 -4.11 -11.21
C LEU A 139 0.31 -3.66 -10.36
N PHE A 140 0.56 -3.16 -9.15
CA PHE A 140 -0.46 -2.62 -8.27
C PHE A 140 -1.11 -1.37 -8.87
N THR A 141 -0.32 -0.48 -9.48
CA THR A 141 -0.84 0.69 -10.19
C THR A 141 -1.74 0.26 -11.35
N ALA A 142 -1.32 -0.72 -12.15
CA ALA A 142 -2.12 -1.28 -13.23
C ALA A 142 -3.42 -1.93 -12.72
N LEU A 143 -3.37 -2.64 -11.59
CA LEU A 143 -4.52 -3.22 -10.92
C LEU A 143 -5.52 -2.14 -10.51
N VAL A 144 -5.08 -1.15 -9.73
CA VAL A 144 -5.93 -0.06 -9.23
C VAL A 144 -6.53 0.74 -10.38
N MET A 145 -5.75 1.02 -11.42
CA MET A 145 -6.28 1.69 -12.62
C MET A 145 -7.34 0.84 -13.34
N SER A 146 -7.16 -0.48 -13.41
CA SER A 146 -8.13 -1.38 -14.03
C SER A 146 -9.41 -1.50 -13.19
N ILE A 147 -9.29 -1.60 -11.87
CA ILE A 147 -10.42 -1.55 -10.93
C ILE A 147 -11.18 -0.23 -11.13
N HIS A 148 -10.49 0.91 -11.14
CA HIS A 148 -11.11 2.23 -11.32
C HIS A 148 -11.89 2.31 -12.64
N ARG A 149 -11.32 1.85 -13.76
CA ARG A 149 -12.02 1.78 -15.05
C ARG A 149 -13.27 0.89 -14.99
N ASN A 150 -13.15 -0.27 -14.36
CA ASN A 150 -14.25 -1.23 -14.25
C ASN A 150 -15.36 -0.69 -13.34
N THR A 151 -15.03 0.07 -12.30
CA THR A 151 -16.02 0.80 -11.47
C THR A 151 -16.78 1.83 -12.30
N LEU A 152 -16.06 2.63 -13.10
CA LEU A 152 -16.68 3.62 -13.99
C LEU A 152 -17.54 2.99 -15.10
N GLY A 153 -17.17 1.78 -15.56
CA GLY A 153 -17.86 1.03 -16.61
C GLY A 153 -19.01 0.12 -16.14
N GLY A 154 -19.45 0.24 -14.88
CA GLY A 154 -20.56 -0.55 -14.33
C GLY A 154 -20.15 -1.89 -13.70
N ALA A 155 -19.15 -1.85 -12.81
CA ALA A 155 -18.67 -2.89 -11.89
C ALA A 155 -18.92 -4.35 -12.34
N LYS A 156 -17.93 -4.95 -13.04
CA LYS A 156 -17.98 -6.36 -13.47
C LYS A 156 -16.81 -7.17 -12.91
N GLY A 157 -17.01 -8.46 -12.68
CA GLY A 157 -15.95 -9.42 -12.36
C GLY A 157 -15.29 -9.15 -11.00
N LEU A 158 -13.99 -8.88 -10.98
CA LEU A 158 -13.25 -8.64 -9.73
C LEU A 158 -13.83 -7.48 -8.91
N VAL A 159 -14.32 -6.42 -9.56
CA VAL A 159 -14.90 -5.27 -8.84
C VAL A 159 -16.22 -5.64 -8.17
N GLU A 160 -17.04 -6.46 -8.83
CA GLU A 160 -18.29 -6.97 -8.29
C GLU A 160 -18.04 -7.89 -7.08
N PHE A 161 -17.05 -8.78 -7.19
CA PHE A 161 -16.63 -9.62 -6.06
C PHE A 161 -16.12 -8.79 -4.88
N LEU A 162 -15.26 -7.79 -5.13
CA LEU A 162 -14.75 -6.90 -4.07
C LEU A 162 -15.86 -6.05 -3.43
N GLY A 163 -16.95 -5.80 -4.15
CA GLY A 163 -18.14 -5.10 -3.66
C GLY A 163 -19.09 -5.96 -2.81
N GLN A 164 -18.82 -7.26 -2.62
CA GLN A 164 -19.64 -8.10 -1.76
C GLN A 164 -19.61 -7.57 -0.31
N PRO A 165 -20.73 -7.65 0.45
CA PRO A 165 -20.82 -7.07 1.79
C PRO A 165 -19.72 -7.56 2.75
N LEU A 166 -19.39 -8.85 2.69
CA LEU A 166 -18.35 -9.44 3.52
C LEU A 166 -16.97 -8.87 3.18
N VAL A 167 -16.62 -8.81 1.89
CA VAL A 167 -15.32 -8.31 1.42
C VAL A 167 -15.18 -6.82 1.70
N THR A 168 -16.26 -6.07 1.52
CA THR A 168 -16.34 -4.65 1.89
C THR A 168 -16.12 -4.46 3.38
N TYR A 169 -16.78 -5.25 4.24
CA TYR A 169 -16.60 -5.21 5.68
C TYR A 169 -15.16 -5.54 6.11
N LEU A 170 -14.57 -6.59 5.51
CA LEU A 170 -13.15 -6.93 5.70
C LEU A 170 -12.24 -5.76 5.30
N GLY A 171 -12.58 -5.06 4.20
CA GLY A 171 -11.94 -3.82 3.79
C GLY A 171 -12.06 -2.71 4.83
N THR A 172 -13.25 -2.52 5.41
CA THR A 172 -13.49 -1.52 6.46
C THR A 172 -12.64 -1.76 7.71
N ILE A 173 -12.53 -3.02 8.17
CA ILE A 173 -11.72 -3.35 9.36
C ILE A 173 -10.22 -3.49 9.06
N SER A 174 -9.79 -3.43 7.80
CA SER A 174 -8.38 -3.59 7.41
C SER A 174 -7.45 -2.54 8.02
N PHE A 175 -7.89 -1.29 8.13
CA PHE A 175 -7.11 -0.21 8.75
C PHE A 175 -6.94 -0.40 10.27
N PRO A 176 -8.00 -0.68 11.05
CA PRO A 176 -7.87 -1.13 12.43
C PRO A 176 -6.92 -2.33 12.60
N ILE A 177 -7.00 -3.35 11.74
CA ILE A 177 -6.06 -4.48 11.76
C ILE A 177 -4.63 -3.98 11.58
N PHE A 178 -4.38 -3.12 10.58
CA PHE A 178 -3.06 -2.57 10.31
C PHE A 178 -2.49 -1.79 11.51
N ILE A 179 -3.30 -1.04 12.24
CA ILE A 179 -2.84 -0.32 13.44
C ILE A 179 -2.60 -1.28 14.61
N LEU A 180 -3.51 -2.23 14.83
CA LEU A 180 -3.54 -3.03 16.06
C LEU A 180 -2.63 -4.25 16.02
N HIS A 181 -2.39 -4.85 14.84
CA HIS A 181 -1.61 -6.09 14.76
C HIS A 181 -0.20 -5.92 15.32
N GLY A 182 0.46 -4.79 15.06
CA GLY A 182 1.81 -4.51 15.54
C GLY A 182 1.90 -4.46 17.07
N PRO A 183 1.19 -3.51 17.74
CA PRO A 183 1.18 -3.40 19.19
C PRO A 183 0.71 -4.69 19.90
N LEU A 184 -0.38 -5.31 19.42
CA LEU A 184 -0.85 -6.58 19.99
C LEU A 184 0.20 -7.69 19.81
N GLY A 185 0.86 -7.73 18.65
CA GLY A 185 1.94 -8.69 18.39
C GLY A 185 3.11 -8.50 19.36
N GLN A 186 3.43 -7.26 19.74
CA GLN A 186 4.47 -6.99 20.74
C GLN A 186 4.12 -7.55 22.12
N VAL A 187 2.84 -7.52 22.52
CA VAL A 187 2.39 -8.08 23.81
C VAL A 187 2.68 -9.58 23.89
N PHE A 188 2.42 -10.33 22.82
CA PHE A 188 2.52 -11.79 22.81
C PHE A 188 3.88 -12.34 22.35
N TYR A 189 4.58 -11.62 21.46
CA TYR A 189 5.77 -12.14 20.78
C TYR A 189 7.07 -11.37 21.06
N LYS A 190 7.01 -10.12 21.57
CA LYS A 190 8.25 -9.39 21.89
C LYS A 190 8.82 -9.93 23.18
N LYS A 191 9.98 -10.60 23.10
CA LYS A 191 10.65 -11.28 24.23
C LYS A 191 10.61 -10.48 25.55
N VAL A 192 10.99 -9.20 25.51
CA VAL A 192 11.04 -8.34 26.71
C VAL A 192 9.67 -8.13 27.35
N ILE A 193 8.59 -8.05 26.56
CA ILE A 193 7.23 -7.82 27.04
C ILE A 193 6.58 -9.16 27.42
N ALA A 194 6.58 -10.12 26.51
CA ALA A 194 5.94 -11.42 26.69
C ALA A 194 6.52 -12.18 27.90
N THR A 195 7.84 -12.14 28.10
CA THR A 195 8.47 -12.80 29.27
C THR A 195 8.01 -12.16 30.58
N LYS A 196 7.74 -10.85 30.61
CA LYS A 196 7.24 -10.17 31.82
C LYS A 196 5.77 -10.47 32.10
N LEU A 197 4.95 -10.63 31.06
CA LEU A 197 3.49 -10.85 31.20
C LEU A 197 3.12 -12.32 31.35
N PHE A 198 3.81 -13.20 30.64
CA PHE A 198 3.42 -14.61 30.47
C PHE A 198 4.54 -15.59 30.83
N GLY A 199 5.71 -15.11 31.26
CA GLY A 199 6.88 -15.94 31.59
C GLY A 199 7.64 -16.49 30.38
N ALA A 200 7.04 -16.48 29.19
CA ALA A 200 7.65 -16.92 27.94
C ALA A 200 7.06 -16.19 26.72
N VAL A 201 7.72 -16.34 25.57
CA VAL A 201 7.19 -15.92 24.27
C VAL A 201 6.17 -16.95 23.79
N MET A 202 5.04 -16.50 23.24
CA MET A 202 4.03 -17.40 22.69
C MET A 202 4.60 -18.20 21.50
N GLY A 203 4.34 -19.52 21.48
CA GLY A 203 4.79 -20.41 20.41
C GLY A 203 3.98 -20.27 19.12
N PRO A 204 4.45 -20.84 17.99
CA PRO A 204 3.77 -20.75 16.68
C PRO A 204 2.31 -21.23 16.69
N GLN A 205 1.98 -22.21 17.54
CA GLN A 205 0.62 -22.72 17.72
C GLN A 205 -0.38 -21.69 18.25
N PHE A 206 0.10 -20.60 18.87
CA PHE A 206 -0.75 -19.49 19.33
C PHE A 206 -1.10 -18.50 18.21
N PHE A 207 -0.47 -18.60 17.04
CA PHE A 207 -0.67 -17.67 15.93
C PHE A 207 -2.14 -17.53 15.50
N PRO A 208 -2.94 -18.63 15.34
CA PRO A 208 -4.36 -18.50 15.02
C PRO A 208 -5.16 -17.74 16.09
N VAL A 209 -4.82 -17.95 17.37
CA VAL A 209 -5.47 -17.24 18.50
C VAL A 209 -5.13 -15.75 18.45
N TYR A 210 -3.86 -15.42 18.21
CA TYR A 210 -3.43 -14.04 18.00
C TYR A 210 -4.18 -13.37 16.83
N CYS A 211 -4.35 -14.06 15.70
CA CYS A 211 -5.15 -13.55 14.58
C CYS A 211 -6.60 -13.27 15.01
N GLY A 212 -7.22 -14.17 15.77
CA GLY A 212 -8.56 -13.97 16.35
C GLY A 212 -8.64 -12.74 17.25
N ILE A 213 -7.66 -12.53 18.13
CA ILE A 213 -7.59 -11.36 19.01
C ILE A 213 -7.48 -10.07 18.18
N VAL A 214 -6.64 -10.05 17.14
CA VAL A 214 -6.48 -8.89 16.26
C VAL A 214 -7.78 -8.58 15.52
N LEU A 215 -8.44 -9.60 14.95
CA LEU A 215 -9.71 -9.43 14.24
C LEU A 215 -10.83 -8.91 15.15
N LEU A 216 -10.96 -9.49 16.35
CA LEU A 216 -11.95 -9.05 17.33
C LEU A 216 -11.68 -7.61 17.77
N SER A 217 -10.42 -7.30 18.08
CA SER A 217 -10.01 -5.96 18.50
C SER A 217 -10.23 -4.92 17.40
N ALA A 218 -9.93 -5.28 16.14
CA ALA A 218 -10.20 -4.44 14.97
C ALA A 218 -11.70 -4.18 14.78
N ALA A 219 -12.55 -5.20 14.91
CA ALA A 219 -14.00 -5.06 14.84
C ALA A 219 -14.55 -4.16 15.97
N LEU A 220 -14.01 -4.30 17.19
CA LEU A 220 -14.38 -3.44 18.31
C LEU A 220 -13.95 -1.99 18.08
N VAL A 221 -12.72 -1.73 17.64
CA VAL A 221 -12.26 -0.37 17.32
C VAL A 221 -13.08 0.25 16.19
N GLN A 222 -13.40 -0.53 15.15
CA GLN A 222 -14.26 -0.08 14.07
C GLN A 222 -15.61 0.40 14.61
N LYS A 223 -16.29 -0.44 15.41
CA LYS A 223 -17.64 -0.16 15.91
C LYS A 223 -17.70 0.90 17.01
N LEU A 224 -16.74 0.89 17.94
CA LEU A 224 -16.79 1.72 19.15
C LEU A 224 -16.08 3.07 18.99
N PHE A 225 -15.10 3.14 18.09
CA PHE A 225 -14.28 4.33 17.89
C PHE A 225 -14.50 4.96 16.51
N LEU A 226 -14.30 4.21 15.43
CA LEU A 226 -14.36 4.79 14.08
C LEU A 226 -15.78 5.13 13.63
N GLU A 227 -16.78 4.34 14.01
CA GLU A 227 -18.21 4.62 13.72
C GLU A 227 -18.86 5.55 14.75
N ASN A 228 -18.12 5.95 15.78
CA ASN A 228 -18.66 6.81 16.83
C ASN A 228 -18.73 8.28 16.35
N LYS A 229 -19.95 8.79 16.19
CA LYS A 229 -20.21 10.16 15.72
C LYS A 229 -19.48 11.23 16.56
N LYS A 230 -19.39 11.06 17.88
CA LYS A 230 -18.69 12.02 18.75
C LYS A 230 -17.19 12.06 18.47
N VAL A 231 -16.58 10.90 18.23
CA VAL A 231 -15.16 10.80 17.90
C VAL A 231 -14.88 11.43 16.54
N GLN A 232 -15.76 11.21 15.57
CA GLN A 232 -15.67 11.83 14.23
C GLN A 232 -15.77 13.35 14.31
N GLU A 233 -16.72 13.87 15.10
CA GLU A 233 -16.90 15.32 15.30
C GLU A 233 -15.66 15.98 15.93
N ILE A 234 -15.12 15.38 17.00
CA ILE A 234 -13.89 15.86 17.64
C ILE A 234 -12.72 15.83 16.66
N SER A 235 -12.56 14.75 15.91
CA SER A 235 -11.48 14.60 14.93
C SER A 235 -11.58 15.63 13.79
N GLY A 236 -12.81 15.94 13.36
CA GLY A 236 -13.08 16.99 12.37
C GLY A 236 -12.67 18.38 12.88
N ASN A 237 -13.02 18.71 14.12
CA ASN A 237 -12.66 19.99 14.74
C ASN A 237 -11.15 20.16 14.89
N VAL A 238 -10.41 19.11 15.29
CA VAL A 238 -8.95 19.12 15.37
C VAL A 238 -8.32 19.31 13.99
N THR A 239 -8.82 18.61 12.97
CA THR A 239 -8.30 18.73 11.60
C THR A 239 -8.48 20.16 11.06
N LYS A 240 -9.64 20.77 11.34
CA LYS A 240 -9.92 22.15 10.98
C LYS A 240 -8.97 23.12 11.67
N ALA A 241 -8.79 22.99 12.99
CA ALA A 241 -7.86 23.83 13.74
C ALA A 241 -6.41 23.74 13.25
N ILE A 242 -5.93 22.55 12.84
CA ILE A 242 -4.59 22.38 12.26
C ILE A 242 -4.51 23.00 10.87
N SER A 243 -5.55 22.86 10.05
CA SER A 243 -5.58 23.44 8.70
C SER A 243 -5.62 24.96 8.73
N ASP A 244 -6.34 25.54 9.70
CA ASP A 244 -6.44 27.00 9.90
C ASP A 244 -5.14 27.60 10.46
N ALA A 245 -4.27 26.78 11.06
CA ALA A 245 -2.99 27.19 11.64
C ALA A 245 -1.79 27.07 10.68
N LEU A 246 -2.00 26.53 9.47
CA LEU A 246 -0.99 26.32 8.42
C LEU A 246 -1.22 27.29 7.26
#